data_AF-A0A2S5CRW3-F1
#
_entry.id   AF-A0A2S5CRW3-F1
#
_cell.length_a   1.000
_cell.length_b   1.000
_cell.length_c   1.000
_cell.angle_alpha   90.00
_cell.angle_beta   90.00
_cell.angle_gamma   90.00
#
_symmetry.space_group_name_H-M   'P 1'
#
loop_
_entity.id
_entity.type
_entity.pdbx_description
1 polymer ?
#
loop_
_entity_poly.entity_id
_entity_poly.type
_entity_poly.pdbx_seq_one_letter_code
_entity_poly.pdbx_strand_id
1 'polypeptide(L)'
;MLLLTMQFLLGLLYANAGEWLMHKYILHGLGAKPTSFWAYHLHEHHAVCARCAMVDPGYRAIRLSVWNTQTKELAVLLGLVLLHLPLLLLLPAMAWSLYLSLALYYYKHRRGHLDPDWARRHLRWHYDHHLCQQAACSGNWCVTWPWCDYLLGTRINMP
;
A
#
# COMPACT_ATOMS: atom_id res chain seq x y z
N MET A 1 15.00 22.95 14.68
CA MET A 1 15.28 22.22 13.43
C MET A 1 15.45 20.72 13.67
N LEU A 2 16.39 20.29 14.52
CA LEU A 2 16.61 18.86 14.83
C LEU A 2 15.34 18.10 15.24
N LEU A 3 14.53 18.64 16.15
CA LEU A 3 13.28 18.01 16.58
C LEU A 3 12.29 17.76 15.43
N LEU A 4 12.11 18.74 14.53
CA LEU A 4 11.22 18.60 13.37
C LEU A 4 11.77 17.57 12.38
N THR A 5 13.08 17.52 12.19
CA THR A 5 13.73 16.47 11.39
C THR A 5 13.48 15.09 11.99
N MET A 6 13.64 14.93 13.31
CA MET A 6 13.36 13.65 13.98
C MET A 6 11.89 13.24 13.85
N GLN A 7 10.95 14.18 14.04
CA GLN A 7 9.52 13.94 13.82
C GLN A 7 9.24 13.47 12.38
N PHE A 8 9.83 14.14 11.40
CA PHE A 8 9.66 13.78 9.99
C PHE A 8 10.18 12.36 9.72
N LEU A 9 11.42 12.05 10.14
CA LEU A 9 12.00 10.72 9.95
C LEU A 9 11.19 9.63 10.66
N LEU A 10 10.72 9.88 11.88
CA LEU A 10 9.81 8.98 12.59
C LEU A 10 8.49 8.79 11.85
N GLY A 11 7.96 9.83 11.20
CA GLY A 11 6.76 9.75 10.38
C GLY A 11 6.94 8.85 9.15
N LEU A 12 8.11 8.87 8.50
CA LEU A 12 8.42 7.95 7.39
C LEU A 12 8.45 6.49 7.87
N LEU A 13 9.14 6.23 8.98
CA LEU A 13 9.22 4.89 9.57
C LEU A 13 7.85 4.38 10.02
N TYR A 14 7.08 5.25 10.68
CA TYR A 14 5.71 4.96 11.10
C TYR A 14 4.81 4.62 9.93
N ALA A 15 4.87 5.41 8.84
CA ALA A 15 4.06 5.17 7.66
C ALA A 15 4.40 3.83 6.98
N ASN A 16 5.70 3.50 6.84
CA ASN A 16 6.09 2.23 6.21
C ASN A 16 5.77 1.00 7.07
N ALA A 17 5.90 1.11 8.40
CA ALA A 17 5.44 0.07 9.33
C ALA A 17 3.91 -0.11 9.28
N GLY A 18 3.16 1.00 9.23
CA GLY A 18 1.71 1.00 9.07
C GLY A 18 1.28 0.35 7.76
N GLU A 19 1.96 0.67 6.66
CA GLU A 19 1.76 0.04 5.35
C GLU A 19 1.97 -1.48 5.41
N TRP A 20 3.08 -1.95 5.99
CA TRP A 20 3.37 -3.37 6.16
C TRP A 20 2.29 -4.07 6.99
N LEU A 21 1.91 -3.50 8.14
CA LEU A 21 0.90 -4.06 9.05
C LEU A 21 -0.48 -4.14 8.37
N MET A 22 -0.90 -3.04 7.74
CA MET A 22 -2.17 -2.94 7.05
C MET A 22 -2.24 -3.96 5.92
N HIS A 23 -1.21 -4.04 5.09
CA HIS A 23 -1.23 -4.91 3.93
C HIS A 23 -1.23 -6.38 4.34
N LYS A 24 -0.37 -6.78 5.29
CA LYS A 24 -0.26 -8.18 5.74
C LYS A 24 -1.48 -8.65 6.54
N TYR A 25 -1.86 -7.91 7.59
CA TYR A 25 -2.85 -8.42 8.55
C TYR A 25 -4.27 -7.97 8.25
N ILE A 26 -4.46 -6.79 7.66
CA ILE A 26 -5.79 -6.27 7.37
C ILE A 26 -6.21 -6.64 5.95
N LEU A 27 -5.45 -6.23 4.94
CA LEU A 27 -5.80 -6.45 3.55
C LEU A 27 -5.68 -7.94 3.15
N HIS A 28 -4.59 -8.62 3.51
CA HIS A 28 -4.46 -10.07 3.26
C HIS A 28 -5.10 -10.91 4.37
N GLY A 29 -4.82 -10.60 5.64
CA GLY A 29 -5.37 -11.37 6.77
C GLY A 29 -6.89 -11.31 6.88
N LEU A 30 -7.47 -10.12 7.10
CA LEU A 30 -8.93 -9.98 7.18
C LEU A 30 -9.59 -10.08 5.79
N GLY A 31 -8.90 -9.69 4.72
CA GLY A 31 -9.44 -9.79 3.35
C GLY A 31 -9.50 -11.21 2.80
N ALA A 32 -8.85 -12.20 3.43
CA ALA A 32 -9.00 -13.60 3.07
C ALA A 32 -10.46 -14.08 3.20
N LYS A 33 -11.22 -13.49 4.13
CA LYS A 33 -12.64 -13.81 4.36
C LYS A 33 -13.52 -13.06 3.35
N PRO A 34 -14.31 -13.74 2.49
CA PRO A 34 -15.10 -13.08 1.44
C PRO A 34 -16.16 -12.09 1.95
N THR A 35 -16.64 -12.27 3.18
CA THR A 35 -17.65 -11.40 3.81
C THR A 35 -17.05 -10.15 4.47
N SER A 36 -15.71 -10.06 4.50
CA SER A 36 -14.99 -8.93 5.10
C SER A 36 -15.07 -7.70 4.22
N PHE A 37 -15.14 -6.52 4.83
CA PHE A 37 -14.96 -5.26 4.10
C PHE A 37 -13.66 -5.25 3.29
N TRP A 38 -12.61 -5.87 3.82
CA TRP A 38 -11.27 -5.90 3.22
C TRP A 38 -11.13 -6.92 2.08
N ALA A 39 -12.18 -7.71 1.80
CA ALA A 39 -12.16 -8.77 0.79
C ALA A 39 -11.82 -8.26 -0.61
N TYR A 40 -12.10 -6.99 -0.92
CA TYR A 40 -11.80 -6.40 -2.22
C TYR A 40 -10.31 -6.50 -2.57
N HIS A 41 -9.41 -6.49 -1.58
CA HIS A 41 -7.98 -6.53 -1.86
C HIS A 41 -7.56 -7.85 -2.51
N LEU A 42 -8.06 -8.98 -1.99
CA LEU A 42 -7.74 -10.29 -2.55
C LEU A 42 -8.66 -10.69 -3.70
N HIS A 43 -9.97 -10.56 -3.48
CA HIS A 43 -11.00 -11.12 -4.35
C HIS A 43 -11.37 -10.22 -5.54
N GLU A 44 -10.97 -8.95 -5.52
CA GLU A 44 -11.11 -8.03 -6.66
C GLU A 44 -9.73 -7.65 -7.21
N HIS A 45 -8.92 -6.95 -6.41
CA HIS A 45 -7.69 -6.32 -6.87
C HIS A 45 -6.60 -7.34 -7.28
N HIS A 46 -6.22 -8.24 -6.38
CA HIS A 46 -5.27 -9.32 -6.69
C HIS A 46 -5.80 -10.26 -7.77
N ALA A 47 -7.08 -10.62 -7.70
CA ALA A 47 -7.72 -11.48 -8.69
C ALA A 47 -7.68 -10.88 -10.11
N VAL A 48 -7.93 -9.58 -10.26
CA VAL A 48 -7.82 -8.86 -11.54
C VAL A 48 -6.36 -8.77 -11.98
N CYS A 49 -5.45 -8.39 -11.09
CA CYS A 49 -4.01 -8.29 -11.41
C CYS A 49 -3.43 -9.62 -11.89
N ALA A 50 -3.84 -10.74 -11.28
CA ALA A 50 -3.41 -12.07 -11.70
C ALA A 50 -3.88 -12.42 -13.13
N ARG A 51 -5.10 -12.01 -13.51
CA ARG A 51 -5.67 -12.25 -14.84
C ARG A 51 -5.12 -11.28 -15.90
N CYS A 52 -4.74 -10.07 -15.48
CA CYS A 52 -4.33 -8.98 -16.34
C CYS A 52 -2.84 -8.63 -16.19
N ALA A 53 -2.03 -9.57 -15.71
CA ALA A 53 -0.58 -9.44 -15.57
C ALA A 53 -0.14 -8.11 -14.93
N MET A 54 -0.58 -7.87 -13.69
CA MET A 54 -0.36 -6.67 -12.86
C MET A 54 -1.31 -5.51 -13.14
N VAL A 55 -1.94 -5.44 -14.32
CA VAL A 55 -2.84 -4.33 -14.64
C VAL A 55 -4.14 -4.43 -13.85
N ASP A 56 -4.55 -3.34 -13.22
CA ASP A 56 -5.89 -3.20 -12.66
C ASP A 56 -6.64 -2.04 -13.36
N PRO A 57 -7.61 -2.35 -14.25
CA PRO A 57 -8.39 -1.34 -14.97
C PRO A 57 -9.18 -0.40 -14.05
N GLY A 58 -9.47 -0.81 -12.81
CA GLY A 58 -10.12 -0.01 -11.80
C GLY A 58 -9.40 1.31 -11.50
N TYR A 59 -8.09 1.37 -11.75
CA TYR A 59 -7.28 2.58 -11.55
C TYR A 59 -7.28 3.57 -12.73
N ARG A 60 -7.84 3.21 -13.90
CA ARG A 60 -7.74 4.03 -15.12
C ARG A 60 -8.34 5.42 -14.96
N ALA A 61 -9.44 5.52 -14.22
CA ALA A 61 -10.09 6.80 -13.95
C ALA A 61 -10.68 6.80 -12.54
N ILE A 62 -10.42 7.88 -11.80
CA ILE A 62 -11.05 8.10 -10.49
C ILE A 62 -12.53 8.39 -10.73
N ARG A 63 -13.41 7.45 -10.38
CA ARG A 63 -14.86 7.59 -10.45
C ARG A 63 -15.45 7.39 -9.06
N LEU A 64 -15.61 8.48 -8.30
CA LEU A 64 -16.05 8.43 -6.89
C LEU A 64 -17.45 7.82 -6.70
N SER A 65 -18.26 7.75 -7.75
CA SER A 65 -19.58 7.12 -7.74
C SER A 65 -19.56 5.59 -7.87
N VAL A 66 -18.40 4.98 -8.15
CA VAL A 66 -18.25 3.53 -8.32
C VAL A 66 -17.54 2.96 -7.11
N TRP A 67 -18.06 1.89 -6.50
CA TRP A 67 -17.43 1.26 -5.32
C TRP A 67 -16.48 0.11 -5.71
N ASN A 68 -15.34 0.44 -6.31
CA ASN A 68 -14.32 -0.50 -6.76
C ASN A 68 -13.07 -0.48 -5.86
N THR A 69 -12.03 -1.25 -6.22
CA THR A 69 -10.71 -1.24 -5.57
C THR A 69 -10.20 0.17 -5.30
N GLN A 70 -10.12 1.01 -6.33
CA GLN A 70 -9.53 2.34 -6.24
C GLN A 70 -10.31 3.24 -5.27
N THR A 71 -11.64 3.22 -5.31
CA THR A 71 -12.44 4.07 -4.40
C THR A 71 -12.44 3.56 -2.96
N LYS A 72 -12.40 2.24 -2.75
CA LYS A 72 -12.25 1.64 -1.42
C LYS A 72 -10.90 2.02 -0.81
N GLU A 73 -9.82 1.92 -1.59
CA GLU A 73 -8.49 2.39 -1.19
C GLU A 73 -8.50 3.87 -0.84
N LEU A 74 -9.08 4.73 -1.70
CA LEU A 74 -9.19 6.17 -1.43
C LEU A 74 -9.97 6.46 -0.14
N ALA A 75 -11.06 5.73 0.13
CA ALA A 75 -11.83 5.88 1.36
C ALA A 75 -11.01 5.50 2.60
N VAL A 76 -10.22 4.43 2.52
CA VAL A 76 -9.33 3.99 3.60
C VAL A 76 -8.21 5.01 3.82
N LEU A 77 -7.58 5.50 2.76
CA LEU A 77 -6.53 6.52 2.84
C LEU A 77 -7.08 7.83 3.43
N LEU A 78 -8.28 8.25 3.05
CA LEU A 78 -8.96 9.40 3.65
C LEU A 78 -9.22 9.16 5.14
N GLY A 79 -9.70 7.98 5.52
CA GLY A 79 -9.87 7.59 6.91
C GLY A 79 -8.57 7.68 7.72
N LEU A 80 -7.45 7.24 7.14
CA LEU A 80 -6.13 7.37 7.77
C LEU A 80 -5.69 8.83 7.92
N VAL A 81 -5.94 9.69 6.92
CA VAL A 81 -5.65 11.14 7.05
C VAL A 81 -6.44 11.74 8.20
N LEU A 82 -7.75 11.47 8.26
CA LEU A 82 -8.65 11.98 9.30
C LEU A 82 -8.28 11.48 10.70
N LEU A 83 -7.96 10.18 10.83
CA LEU A 83 -7.54 9.57 12.09
C LEU A 83 -6.30 10.27 12.69
N HIS A 84 -5.40 10.76 11.84
CA HIS A 84 -4.15 11.37 12.26
C HIS A 84 -4.19 12.90 12.33
N LEU A 85 -5.35 13.55 12.13
CA LEU A 85 -5.49 15.01 12.24
C LEU A 85 -4.94 15.59 13.56
N PRO A 86 -5.14 14.97 14.74
CA PRO A 86 -4.59 15.50 15.99
C PRO A 86 -3.05 15.60 15.99
N LEU A 87 -2.34 14.79 15.18
CA LEU A 87 -0.88 14.86 15.08
C LEU A 87 -0.41 16.16 14.44
N LEU A 88 -1.22 16.87 13.65
CA LEU A 88 -0.85 18.18 13.11
C LEU A 88 -0.61 19.21 14.23
N LEU A 89 -1.28 19.07 15.37
CA LEU A 89 -1.12 19.96 16.52
C LEU A 89 0.03 19.52 17.43
N LEU A 90 0.25 18.20 17.57
CA LEU A 90 1.20 17.64 18.53
C LEU A 90 2.59 17.37 17.92
N LEU A 91 2.63 16.82 16.70
CA LEU A 91 3.83 16.36 16.00
C LEU A 91 3.74 16.74 14.50
N PRO A 92 3.73 18.04 14.17
CA PRO A 92 3.36 18.53 12.84
C PRO A 92 4.23 17.96 11.71
N ALA A 93 5.55 17.84 11.92
CA ALA A 93 6.44 17.30 10.90
C ALA A 93 6.24 15.79 10.70
N MET A 94 5.84 15.05 11.75
CA MET A 94 5.48 13.64 11.66
C MET A 94 4.18 13.47 10.87
N ALA A 95 3.16 14.29 11.15
CA ALA A 95 1.88 14.27 10.43
C ALA A 95 2.08 14.54 8.93
N TRP A 96 2.87 15.57 8.58
CA TRP A 96 3.19 15.86 7.18
C TRP A 96 3.97 14.75 6.49
N SER A 97 4.92 14.13 7.19
CA SER A 97 5.64 12.97 6.65
C SER A 97 4.72 11.77 6.40
N LEU A 98 3.77 11.51 7.31
CA LEU A 98 2.76 10.47 7.12
C LEU A 98 1.89 10.77 5.91
N TYR A 99 1.38 12.00 5.78
CA TYR A 99 0.51 12.38 4.66
C TYR A 99 1.23 12.34 3.32
N LEU A 100 2.49 12.77 3.28
CA LEU A 100 3.34 12.59 2.11
C LEU A 100 3.49 11.11 1.76
N SER A 101 3.71 10.25 2.76
CA SER A 101 3.85 8.81 2.56
C SER A 101 2.55 8.17 2.03
N LEU A 102 1.38 8.57 2.53
CA LEU A 102 0.08 8.09 2.02
C LEU A 102 -0.16 8.55 0.58
N ALA A 103 0.21 9.79 0.23
CA ALA A 103 0.12 10.29 -1.13
C ALA A 103 1.07 9.53 -2.09
N LEU A 104 2.31 9.28 -1.65
CA LEU A 104 3.29 8.51 -2.39
C LEU A 104 2.87 7.04 -2.55
N TYR A 105 2.29 6.44 -1.51
CA TYR A 105 1.70 5.11 -1.56
C TYR A 105 0.67 5.04 -2.68
N TYR A 106 -0.34 5.91 -2.66
CA TYR A 106 -1.39 5.91 -3.67
C TYR A 106 -0.84 6.13 -5.08
N TYR A 107 0.06 7.11 -5.24
CA TYR A 107 0.69 7.40 -6.52
C TYR A 107 1.45 6.18 -7.07
N LYS A 108 2.32 5.57 -6.25
CA LYS A 108 3.16 4.44 -6.64
C LYS A 108 2.32 3.20 -6.91
N HIS A 109 1.36 2.92 -6.04
CA HIS A 109 0.42 1.81 -6.17
C HIS A 109 -0.36 1.91 -7.48
N ARG A 110 -1.07 3.03 -7.67
CA ARG A 110 -1.83 3.31 -8.88
C ARG A 110 -0.96 3.25 -10.13
N ARG A 111 0.21 3.89 -10.11
CA ARG A 111 1.13 3.89 -11.27
C ARG A 111 1.59 2.47 -11.58
N GLY A 112 1.92 1.67 -10.58
CA GLY A 112 2.36 0.29 -10.78
C GLY A 112 1.32 -0.59 -11.46
N HIS A 113 0.04 -0.37 -11.15
CA HIS A 113 -1.08 -1.09 -11.78
C HIS A 113 -1.54 -0.52 -13.13
N LEU A 114 -1.02 0.64 -13.54
CA LEU A 114 -1.27 1.22 -14.86
C LEU A 114 -0.09 1.01 -15.82
N ASP A 115 1.12 0.84 -15.29
CA ASP A 115 2.37 0.65 -16.03
C ASP A 115 3.18 -0.49 -15.37
N PRO A 116 2.91 -1.76 -15.76
CA PRO A 116 3.61 -2.93 -15.22
C PRO A 116 5.12 -2.92 -15.45
N ASP A 117 5.59 -2.33 -16.56
CA ASP A 117 7.03 -2.23 -16.85
C ASP A 117 7.72 -1.22 -15.93
N TRP A 118 7.02 -0.14 -15.59
CA TRP A 118 7.48 0.76 -14.54
C TRP A 118 7.47 0.09 -13.17
N ALA A 119 6.41 -0.66 -12.83
CA ALA A 119 6.33 -1.40 -11.58
C ALA A 119 7.48 -2.41 -11.45
N ARG A 120 7.75 -3.19 -12.49
CA ARG A 120 8.82 -4.19 -12.51
C ARG A 120 10.20 -3.58 -12.27
N ARG A 121 10.45 -2.37 -12.76
CA ARG A 121 11.72 -1.66 -12.63
C ARG A 121 11.86 -0.90 -11.29
N HIS A 122 10.79 -0.30 -10.80
CA HIS A 122 10.87 0.65 -9.68
C HIS A 122 10.22 0.15 -8.39
N LEU A 123 9.29 -0.79 -8.49
CA LEU A 123 8.54 -1.42 -7.39
C LEU A 123 8.60 -2.94 -7.51
N ARG A 124 9.78 -3.51 -7.76
CA ARG A 124 9.93 -4.94 -8.06
C ARG A 124 9.30 -5.83 -6.99
N TRP A 125 9.40 -5.45 -5.72
CA TRP A 125 8.78 -6.17 -4.61
C TRP A 125 7.24 -6.22 -4.73
N HIS A 126 6.60 -5.10 -5.08
CA HIS A 126 5.14 -5.01 -5.27
C HIS A 126 4.71 -5.76 -6.54
N TYR A 127 5.49 -5.66 -7.61
CA TYR A 127 5.27 -6.47 -8.81
C TYR A 127 5.30 -7.97 -8.50
N ASP A 128 6.32 -8.40 -7.75
CA ASP A 128 6.48 -9.79 -7.35
C ASP A 128 5.35 -10.25 -6.39
N HIS A 129 4.91 -9.35 -5.49
CA HIS A 129 3.80 -9.59 -4.57
C HIS A 129 2.51 -10.02 -5.28
N HIS A 130 2.19 -9.38 -6.41
CA HIS A 130 0.97 -9.69 -7.17
C HIS A 130 1.08 -10.92 -8.06
N LEU A 131 2.27 -11.18 -8.63
CA LEU A 131 2.42 -12.16 -9.68
C LEU A 131 2.95 -13.51 -9.21
N CYS A 132 3.52 -13.60 -8.00
CA CYS A 132 3.91 -14.90 -7.49
C CYS A 132 2.72 -15.66 -6.88
N GLN A 133 2.23 -16.66 -7.59
CA GLN A 133 1.11 -17.48 -7.13
C GLN A 133 1.53 -18.68 -6.26
N GLN A 134 2.82 -18.83 -5.96
CA GLN A 134 3.35 -19.93 -5.15
C GLN A 134 3.29 -19.58 -3.67
N ALA A 135 2.99 -20.56 -2.81
CA ALA A 135 2.94 -20.38 -1.35
C ALA A 135 4.28 -19.87 -0.77
N ALA A 136 5.41 -20.18 -1.41
CA ALA A 136 6.74 -19.70 -1.04
C ALA A 136 6.95 -18.18 -1.27
N CYS A 137 5.99 -17.50 -1.89
CA CYS A 137 6.07 -16.07 -2.21
C CYS A 137 5.15 -15.17 -1.37
N SER A 138 4.62 -15.67 -0.25
CA SER A 138 3.84 -14.85 0.67
C SER A 138 4.73 -13.83 1.39
N GLY A 139 4.83 -12.62 0.82
CA GLY A 139 5.71 -11.55 1.30
C GLY A 139 5.58 -10.27 0.48
N ASN A 140 6.56 -9.37 0.61
CA ASN A 140 6.61 -8.07 -0.06
C ASN A 140 5.36 -7.21 0.25
N TRP A 141 5.11 -6.96 1.54
CA TRP A 141 3.91 -6.28 2.02
C TRP A 141 3.97 -4.75 1.87
N CYS A 142 5.15 -4.14 1.80
CA CYS A 142 5.23 -2.72 1.53
C CYS A 142 5.07 -2.45 0.03
N VAL A 143 4.43 -1.36 -0.35
CA VAL A 143 4.30 -0.86 -1.72
C VAL A 143 5.29 0.27 -1.99
N THR A 144 5.39 1.24 -1.08
CA THR A 144 6.12 2.50 -1.26
C THR A 144 7.63 2.30 -1.21
N TRP A 145 8.10 1.62 -0.16
CA TRP A 145 9.49 1.19 0.04
C TRP A 145 9.49 -0.13 0.82
N PRO A 146 10.39 -1.08 0.52
CA PRO A 146 10.40 -2.39 1.19
C PRO A 146 11.15 -2.40 2.53
N TRP A 147 11.18 -1.29 3.29
CA TRP A 147 12.02 -1.21 4.50
C TRP A 147 11.57 -2.20 5.57
N CYS A 148 10.28 -2.23 5.90
CA CYS A 148 9.74 -3.21 6.84
C CYS A 148 9.81 -4.64 6.29
N ASP A 149 9.73 -4.83 4.97
CA ASP A 149 9.95 -6.15 4.38
C ASP A 149 11.37 -6.67 4.59
N TYR A 150 12.37 -5.80 4.44
CA TYR A 150 13.75 -6.16 4.76
C TYR A 150 13.94 -6.38 6.27
N LEU A 151 13.45 -5.44 7.09
CA LEU A 151 13.61 -5.47 8.54
C LEU A 151 12.98 -6.72 9.17
N LEU A 152 11.83 -7.15 8.66
CA LEU A 152 11.04 -8.25 9.22
C LEU A 152 11.19 -9.55 8.43
N GLY A 153 12.12 -9.60 7.46
CA GLY A 153 12.42 -10.81 6.69
C GLY A 153 11.29 -11.28 5.78
N THR A 154 10.42 -10.38 5.31
CA THR A 154 9.33 -10.68 4.37
C THR A 154 9.62 -10.22 2.95
N ARG A 155 10.82 -9.70 2.66
CA ARG A 155 11.26 -9.45 1.29
C ARG A 155 11.55 -10.76 0.57
N ILE A 156 10.88 -11.00 -0.56
CA ILE A 156 11.06 -12.20 -1.39
C ILE A 156 11.42 -11.80 -2.82
N ASN A 157 12.57 -12.24 -3.30
CA ASN A 157 12.98 -12.06 -4.69
C ASN A 157 12.46 -13.23 -5.52
N MET A 158 11.68 -12.95 -6.56
CA MET A 158 11.43 -13.98 -7.57
C MET A 158 12.65 -14.16 -8.47
N PRO A 159 12.98 -15.41 -8.85
CA PRO A 159 14.01 -15.70 -9.85
C PRO A 159 13.71 -15.05 -11.20
#